data_AF-V5GIM2-F1
#
_entry.id   AF-V5GIM2-F1
#
_cell.length_a   1.000
_cell.length_b   1.000
_cell.length_c   1.000
_cell.angle_alpha   90.00
_cell.angle_beta   90.00
_cell.angle_gamma   90.00
#
_symmetry.space_group_name_H-M   'P 1'
#
loop_
_entity.id
_entity.type
_entity.pdbx_description
1 polymer ?
#
loop_
_entity_poly.entity_id
_entity_poly.type
_entity_poly.pdbx_seq_one_letter_code
_entity_poly.pdbx_strand_id
1 'polypeptide(L)'
;MAPIAGGTRFGVFSSCSLDQMSSFAGVLSEDCFKVVSSKKYPFPKKPEPGTNWNLFPGKTWNKTFYCQKLHPQFVGVTGHDHESYSPRCKLLCCPRNHPTCFVNDMADGMECGGDKVCMRHVCASPGGHPTVPPRT
;
A
#
# COMPACT_ATOMS: atom_id res chain seq x y z
N MET A 1 -3.23 3.96 13.28
CA MET A 1 -3.38 5.25 13.98
C MET A 1 -2.07 5.65 14.63
N ALA A 2 -0.99 5.74 13.85
CA ALA A 2 0.29 6.22 14.37
C ALA A 2 0.34 7.75 14.17
N PRO A 3 0.97 8.51 15.08
CA PRO A 3 1.13 9.95 14.92
C PRO A 3 2.00 10.30 13.69
N ILE A 4 2.84 9.34 13.25
CA ILE A 4 3.65 9.42 12.03
C ILE A 4 3.40 8.13 11.23
N ALA A 5 3.12 8.28 9.94
CA ALA A 5 2.93 7.15 9.03
C ALA A 5 4.25 6.37 8.83
N GLY A 6 4.15 5.06 8.57
CA GLY A 6 5.31 4.24 8.18
C GLY A 6 6.16 3.67 9.32
N GLY A 7 5.65 3.56 10.55
CA GLY A 7 6.34 2.88 11.65
C GLY A 7 6.47 1.35 11.46
N THR A 8 7.16 0.68 12.39
CA THR A 8 7.40 -0.78 12.37
C THR A 8 6.13 -1.64 12.39
N ARG A 9 5.02 -1.08 12.88
CA ARG A 9 3.67 -1.69 12.88
C ARG A 9 2.74 -1.15 11.79
N PHE A 10 3.29 -0.71 10.66
CA PHE A 10 2.49 -0.16 9.56
C PHE A 10 1.42 -1.16 9.09
N GLY A 11 0.21 -0.67 8.86
CA GLY A 11 -0.93 -1.51 8.43
C GLY A 11 -1.47 -2.45 9.52
N VAL A 12 -1.15 -2.23 10.80
CA VAL A 12 -1.70 -2.98 11.93
C VAL A 12 -2.36 -2.01 12.91
N PHE A 13 -3.57 -2.33 13.36
CA PHE A 13 -4.22 -1.59 14.44
C PHE A 13 -3.57 -1.94 15.79
N SER A 14 -3.36 -0.94 16.65
CA SER A 14 -2.99 -1.19 18.05
C SER A 14 -4.20 -1.72 18.83
N SER A 15 -3.95 -2.37 19.97
CA SER A 15 -5.03 -2.78 20.90
C SER A 15 -5.94 -1.61 21.23
N CYS A 16 -5.35 -0.46 21.63
CA CYS A 16 -6.11 0.76 21.90
C CYS A 16 -6.98 1.22 20.71
N SER A 17 -6.47 1.14 19.46
CA SER A 17 -7.31 1.48 18.30
C SER A 17 -8.49 0.52 18.14
N LEU A 18 -8.27 -0.78 18.35
CA LEU A 18 -9.32 -1.80 18.28
C LEU A 18 -10.35 -1.61 19.40
N ASP A 19 -9.90 -1.32 20.62
CA ASP A 19 -10.79 -1.10 21.76
C ASP A 19 -11.68 0.12 21.54
N GLN A 20 -11.10 1.24 21.07
CA GLN A 20 -11.85 2.46 20.75
C GLN A 20 -12.86 2.22 19.61
N MET A 21 -12.45 1.53 18.54
CA MET A 21 -13.34 1.16 17.45
C MET A 21 -14.50 0.27 17.93
N SER A 22 -14.20 -0.75 18.73
CA SER A 22 -15.21 -1.68 19.28
C SER A 22 -16.16 -0.97 20.23
N SER A 23 -15.65 -0.09 21.10
CA SER A 23 -16.47 0.70 22.02
C SER A 23 -17.43 1.62 21.27
N PHE A 24 -16.96 2.24 20.18
CA PHE A 24 -17.81 3.10 19.35
C PHE A 24 -18.82 2.27 18.54
N ALA A 25 -18.38 1.21 17.87
CA ALA A 25 -19.26 0.38 17.06
C ALA A 25 -20.33 -0.32 17.93
N GLY A 26 -19.98 -0.70 19.16
CA GLY A 26 -20.86 -1.40 20.09
C GLY A 26 -22.06 -0.59 20.60
N VAL A 27 -22.03 0.75 20.47
CA VAL A 27 -23.19 1.60 20.86
C VAL A 27 -24.13 1.91 19.70
N LEU A 28 -23.74 1.59 18.46
CA LEU A 28 -24.56 1.84 17.28
C LEU A 28 -25.64 0.77 17.12
N SER A 29 -26.82 1.16 16.64
CA SER A 29 -27.87 0.21 16.31
C SER A 29 -27.48 -0.62 15.09
N GLU A 30 -28.08 -1.81 14.95
CA GLU A 30 -27.84 -2.69 13.81
C GLU A 30 -28.19 -2.02 12.47
N ASP A 31 -29.16 -1.10 12.48
CA ASP A 31 -29.59 -0.34 11.31
C ASP A 31 -28.46 0.52 10.71
N CYS A 32 -27.53 1.01 11.54
CA CYS A 32 -26.34 1.74 11.07
C CYS A 32 -25.40 0.87 10.23
N PHE A 33 -25.38 -0.45 10.44
CA PHE A 33 -24.53 -1.39 9.71
C PHE A 33 -25.23 -2.03 8.52
N LYS A 34 -26.57 -2.06 8.53
CA LYS A 34 -27.40 -2.63 7.45
C LYS A 34 -27.59 -1.71 6.24
N VAL A 35 -27.03 -0.49 6.25
CA VAL A 35 -27.12 0.43 5.11
C VAL A 35 -26.30 -0.11 3.94
N VAL A 36 -27.00 -0.66 2.95
CA VAL A 36 -26.40 -1.11 1.69
C VAL A 36 -26.65 -0.04 0.62
N SER A 37 -25.60 0.32 -0.14
CA SER A 37 -25.76 1.23 -1.27
C SER A 37 -26.69 0.61 -2.32
N SER A 38 -27.68 1.38 -2.79
CA SER A 38 -28.54 0.98 -3.91
C SER A 38 -27.77 0.82 -5.23
N LYS A 39 -26.60 1.46 -5.33
CA LYS A 39 -25.67 1.29 -6.46
C LYS A 39 -24.73 0.13 -6.19
N LYS A 40 -24.73 -0.86 -7.10
CA LYS A 40 -23.70 -1.89 -7.14
C LYS A 40 -22.42 -1.28 -7.70
N TYR A 41 -21.44 -1.06 -6.85
CA TYR A 41 -20.09 -0.74 -7.28
C TYR A 41 -19.38 -2.05 -7.63
N PRO A 42 -18.99 -2.27 -8.90
CA PRO A 42 -18.17 -3.42 -9.26
C PRO A 42 -16.79 -3.23 -8.65
N PHE A 43 -16.61 -3.70 -7.43
CA PHE A 43 -15.26 -3.87 -6.89
C PHE A 43 -14.67 -5.10 -7.57
N PRO A 44 -13.49 -4.99 -8.20
CA PRO A 44 -12.74 -6.20 -8.55
C PRO A 44 -12.61 -6.99 -7.26
N LYS A 45 -12.93 -8.31 -7.30
CA LYS A 45 -12.81 -9.17 -6.11
C LYS A 45 -11.45 -8.91 -5.50
N LYS A 46 -11.43 -8.45 -4.24
CA LYS A 46 -10.17 -8.30 -3.50
C LYS A 46 -9.52 -9.69 -3.54
N PRO A 47 -8.30 -9.83 -4.05
CA PRO A 47 -7.63 -11.12 -4.02
C PRO A 47 -7.58 -11.60 -2.58
N GLU A 48 -7.84 -12.89 -2.37
CA GLU A 48 -7.45 -13.50 -1.10
C GLU A 48 -5.94 -13.31 -0.94
N PRO A 49 -5.48 -12.73 0.17
CA PRO A 49 -4.06 -12.59 0.43
C PRO A 49 -3.37 -13.95 0.31
N GLY A 50 -2.39 -14.07 -0.58
CA GLY A 50 -1.65 -15.33 -0.77
C GLY A 50 -2.14 -16.27 -1.87
N THR A 51 -3.20 -15.94 -2.64
CA THR A 51 -3.64 -16.82 -3.75
C THR A 51 -3.31 -16.27 -5.14
N ASN A 52 -3.73 -15.05 -5.46
CA ASN A 52 -3.48 -14.44 -6.78
C ASN A 52 -3.27 -12.93 -6.69
N TRP A 53 -2.03 -12.50 -6.90
CA TRP A 53 -1.64 -11.11 -6.68
C TRP A 53 -1.83 -10.24 -7.93
N ASN A 54 -2.26 -10.83 -9.04
CA ASN A 54 -2.60 -10.12 -10.28
C ASN A 54 -3.80 -9.18 -10.12
N LEU A 55 -4.56 -9.32 -9.04
CA LEU A 55 -5.72 -8.49 -8.73
C LEU A 55 -5.36 -7.24 -7.90
N PHE A 56 -4.11 -7.11 -7.43
CA PHE A 56 -3.67 -5.87 -6.80
C PHE A 56 -3.42 -4.79 -7.85
N PRO A 57 -3.99 -3.59 -7.68
CA PRO A 57 -3.82 -2.52 -8.66
C PRO A 57 -2.35 -2.13 -8.83
N GLY A 58 -1.51 -2.25 -7.79
CA GLY A 58 -0.09 -1.92 -7.87
C GLY A 58 0.69 -2.73 -8.91
N LYS A 59 0.26 -3.95 -9.26
CA LYS A 59 0.96 -4.76 -10.29
C LYS A 59 0.87 -4.15 -11.68
N THR A 60 -0.25 -3.51 -11.99
CA THR A 60 -0.46 -2.87 -13.30
C THR A 60 -0.04 -1.40 -13.29
N TRP A 61 0.36 -0.86 -12.14
CA TRP A 61 0.77 0.53 -12.05
C TRP A 61 2.16 0.74 -12.64
N ASN A 62 2.21 1.62 -13.64
CA ASN A 62 3.45 2.20 -14.08
C ASN A 62 4.05 3.06 -12.96
N LYS A 63 5.30 2.78 -12.55
CA LYS A 63 5.98 3.48 -11.45
C LYS A 63 6.12 4.99 -11.68
N THR A 64 6.32 5.40 -12.93
CA THR A 64 6.34 6.82 -13.31
C THR A 64 4.97 7.46 -13.11
N PHE A 65 3.89 6.81 -13.55
CA PHE A 65 2.53 7.30 -13.29
C PHE A 65 2.26 7.43 -11.79
N TYR A 66 2.66 6.43 -11.00
CA TYR A 66 2.53 6.47 -9.54
C TYR A 66 3.28 7.66 -8.92
N CYS A 67 4.56 7.85 -9.28
CA CYS A 67 5.35 8.97 -8.80
C CYS A 67 4.76 10.33 -9.19
N GLN A 68 4.22 10.48 -10.40
CA GLN A 68 3.54 11.70 -10.84
C GLN A 68 2.30 12.02 -9.99
N LYS A 69 1.57 10.99 -9.56
CA LYS A 69 0.42 11.15 -8.66
C LYS A 69 0.82 11.46 -7.22
N LEU A 70 1.95 10.93 -6.76
CA LEU A 70 2.49 11.24 -5.41
C LEU A 70 3.06 12.65 -5.32
N HIS A 71 3.66 13.14 -6.41
CA HIS A 71 4.40 14.40 -6.44
C HIS A 71 3.83 15.37 -7.49
N PRO A 72 2.53 15.73 -7.42
CA PRO A 72 1.88 16.55 -8.44
C PRO A 72 2.44 17.98 -8.52
N GLN A 73 3.13 18.45 -7.47
CA GLN A 73 3.78 19.76 -7.42
C GLN A 73 5.05 19.85 -8.27
N PHE A 74 5.58 18.73 -8.76
CA PHE A 74 6.82 18.66 -9.51
C PHE A 74 6.57 18.29 -10.98
N VAL A 75 7.32 18.91 -11.89
CA VAL A 75 7.19 18.68 -13.34
C VAL A 75 8.09 17.53 -13.79
N GLY A 76 7.56 16.65 -14.65
CA GLY A 76 8.32 15.59 -15.29
C GLY A 76 8.87 14.56 -14.30
N VAL A 77 8.11 14.23 -13.25
CA VAL A 77 8.50 13.20 -12.28
C VAL A 77 8.52 11.83 -12.95
N THR A 78 9.60 11.09 -12.71
CA THR A 78 9.82 9.72 -13.18
C THR A 78 10.06 8.78 -12.01
N GLY A 79 9.61 7.53 -12.13
CA GLY A 79 9.75 6.52 -11.08
C GLY A 79 10.78 5.47 -11.48
N HIS A 80 11.75 5.22 -10.62
CA HIS A 80 12.88 4.31 -10.87
C HIS A 80 13.02 3.28 -9.76
N ASP A 81 13.41 2.07 -10.16
CA ASP A 81 13.93 1.07 -9.24
C ASP A 81 15.34 1.41 -8.80
N HIS A 82 15.72 0.89 -7.64
CA HIS A 82 17.07 1.02 -7.12
C HIS A 82 17.40 -0.22 -6.31
N GLU A 83 18.54 -0.84 -6.56
CA GLU A 83 18.90 -2.15 -5.99
C GLU A 83 18.84 -2.18 -4.46
N SER A 84 19.20 -1.08 -3.79
CA SER A 84 19.13 -0.98 -2.32
C SER A 84 17.74 -0.63 -1.76
N TYR A 85 16.79 -0.20 -2.60
CA TYR A 85 15.46 0.26 -2.18
C TYR A 85 14.36 -0.73 -2.58
N SER A 86 14.40 -1.28 -3.79
CA SER A 86 13.37 -2.18 -4.30
C SER A 86 13.14 -3.39 -3.38
N PRO A 87 14.16 -4.07 -2.81
CA PRO A 87 13.95 -5.15 -1.85
C PRO A 87 13.22 -4.76 -0.56
N ARG A 88 13.22 -3.46 -0.22
CA ARG A 88 12.50 -2.88 0.92
C ARG A 88 11.18 -2.24 0.51
N CYS A 89 10.69 -2.57 -0.68
CA CYS A 89 9.47 -2.00 -1.25
C CYS A 89 9.48 -0.48 -1.31
N LYS A 90 10.61 0.07 -1.77
CA LYS A 90 10.80 1.50 -1.98
C LYS A 90 11.30 1.77 -3.39
N LEU A 91 10.86 2.88 -3.95
CA LEU A 91 11.29 3.37 -5.26
C LEU A 91 11.78 4.82 -5.16
N LEU A 92 12.48 5.26 -6.19
CA LEU A 92 12.89 6.66 -6.35
C LEU A 92 11.93 7.40 -7.28
N CYS A 93 11.35 8.49 -6.79
CA CYS A 93 10.62 9.44 -7.60
C CYS A 93 11.50 10.67 -7.87
N CYS A 94 11.92 10.84 -9.13
CA CYS A 94 12.88 11.87 -9.54
C CYS A 94 12.20 12.90 -10.44
N PRO A 95 12.00 14.15 -9.97
CA PRO A 95 11.61 15.25 -10.83
C PRO A 95 12.71 15.64 -11.82
N ARG A 96 12.32 16.12 -13.00
CA ARG A 96 13.28 16.46 -14.08
C ARG A 96 14.27 17.58 -13.69
N ASN A 97 13.82 18.59 -12.95
CA ASN A 97 14.58 19.81 -12.64
C ASN A 97 14.81 19.97 -11.13
N HIS A 98 14.82 18.87 -10.38
CA HIS A 98 15.04 18.90 -8.93
C HIS A 98 16.34 18.17 -8.59
N PRO A 99 17.19 18.71 -7.69
CA PRO A 99 18.52 18.15 -7.40
C PRO A 99 18.44 16.78 -6.69
N THR A 100 17.31 16.46 -6.08
CA THR A 100 17.14 15.22 -5.32
C THR A 100 15.94 14.41 -5.80
N CYS A 101 16.11 13.08 -5.77
CA CYS A 101 15.01 12.14 -5.88
C CYS A 101 14.43 11.85 -4.50
N PHE A 102 13.12 11.63 -4.44
CA PHE A 102 12.42 11.25 -3.22
C PHE A 102 12.33 9.74 -3.12
N VAL A 103 12.63 9.19 -1.94
CA VAL A 103 12.41 7.78 -1.64
C VAL A 103 10.95 7.62 -1.20
N ASN A 104 10.17 6.85 -1.96
CA ASN A 104 8.76 6.61 -1.68
C ASN A 104 8.51 5.12 -1.45
N ASP A 105 7.48 4.82 -0.65
CA ASP A 105 7.01 3.45 -0.47
C ASP A 105 6.29 2.99 -1.74
N MET A 106 6.55 1.76 -2.17
CA MET A 106 5.80 1.10 -3.22
C MET A 106 4.43 0.67 -2.70
N ALA A 107 3.41 0.74 -3.56
CA ALA A 107 2.09 0.24 -3.26
C ALA A 107 2.04 -1.30 -3.30
N ASP A 108 1.07 -1.88 -2.60
CA ASP A 108 0.82 -3.31 -2.63
C ASP A 108 0.56 -3.79 -4.08
N GLY A 109 1.27 -4.84 -4.49
CA GLY A 109 1.27 -5.41 -5.83
C GLY A 109 2.37 -4.90 -6.77
N MET A 110 3.07 -3.80 -6.45
CA MET A 110 4.16 -3.31 -7.29
C MET A 110 5.36 -4.25 -7.31
N GLU A 111 5.99 -4.42 -8.46
CA GLU A 111 7.17 -5.26 -8.62
C GLU A 111 8.38 -4.71 -7.84
N CYS A 112 9.05 -5.60 -7.09
CA CYS A 112 10.24 -5.29 -6.30
C CYS A 112 11.48 -6.11 -6.71
N GLY A 113 11.40 -6.80 -7.85
CA GLY A 113 12.49 -7.55 -8.48
C GLY A 113 12.33 -9.07 -8.36
N GLY A 114 12.87 -9.81 -9.34
CA GLY A 114 12.88 -11.27 -9.35
C GLY A 114 11.48 -11.90 -9.30
N ASP A 115 10.54 -11.35 -10.05
CA ASP A 115 9.12 -11.72 -10.09
C ASP A 115 8.35 -11.58 -8.76
N LYS A 116 8.96 -10.93 -7.77
CA LYS A 116 8.36 -10.60 -6.48
C LYS A 116 7.64 -9.27 -6.56
N VAL A 117 6.68 -9.11 -5.65
CA VAL A 117 5.93 -7.86 -5.53
C VAL A 117 5.81 -7.44 -4.06
N CYS A 118 5.52 -6.18 -3.86
CA CYS A 118 5.36 -5.59 -2.55
C CYS A 118 4.03 -5.96 -1.92
N MET A 119 4.06 -6.43 -0.69
CA MET A 119 2.87 -6.58 0.15
C MET A 119 3.16 -6.19 1.58
N ARG A 120 2.36 -5.25 2.09
CA ARG A 120 2.55 -4.68 3.43
C ARG A 120 4.00 -4.23 3.63
N HIS A 121 4.61 -3.64 2.59
CA HIS A 121 6.01 -3.20 2.53
C HIS A 121 7.09 -4.29 2.57
N VAL A 122 6.71 -5.56 2.39
CA VAL A 122 7.67 -6.66 2.26
C VAL A 122 7.73 -7.11 0.81
N CYS A 123 8.94 -7.26 0.26
CA CYS A 123 9.13 -7.82 -1.08
C CYS A 123 8.97 -9.34 -1.03
N ALA A 124 7.82 -9.83 -1.49
CA ALA A 124 7.41 -11.21 -1.29
C ALA A 124 7.13 -11.92 -2.63
N SER A 125 7.38 -13.22 -2.66
CA SER A 125 7.02 -14.05 -3.81
C SER A 125 5.49 -14.07 -3.98
N PRO A 126 4.99 -14.13 -5.22
CA PRO A 126 3.56 -14.27 -5.48
C PRO A 126 2.99 -15.46 -4.70
N GLY A 127 1.93 -15.23 -3.92
CA GLY A 127 1.29 -16.25 -3.08
C GLY A 127 1.84 -16.37 -1.65
N GLY A 128 3.01 -15.78 -1.34
CA GLY A 128 3.56 -15.82 0.02
C GLY A 128 2.97 -14.72 0.91
N HIS A 129 2.24 -15.06 1.97
CA HIS A 129 1.78 -14.05 2.93
C HIS A 129 2.95 -13.66 3.86
N PRO A 130 3.50 -12.43 3.77
CA PRO A 130 4.54 -12.02 4.71
C PRO A 130 3.94 -12.00 6.13
N THR A 131 4.49 -12.84 7.00
CA THR A 131 4.20 -12.88 8.45
C THR A 131 5.16 -11.99 9.24
N VAL A 132 6.27 -11.61 8.62
CA VAL A 132 7.32 -10.76 9.19
C VAL A 132 6.84 -9.31 9.30
N PRO A 133 7.22 -8.58 10.36
CA PRO A 133 6.94 -7.16 10.47
C PRO A 133 7.41 -6.37 9.23
N PRO A 134 6.61 -5.43 8.71
CA PRO A 134 6.88 -4.64 7.51
C PRO A 134 8.25 -3.95 7.44
N ARG A 135 8.80 -3.57 8.60
CA ARG A 135 9.99 -2.75 8.73
C ARG A 135 10.73 -3.18 10.01
N THR A 136 11.85 -3.87 9.84
CA THR A 136 12.91 -4.07 10.86
C THR A 136 14.02 -3.08 10.61
#